data_AF-A0A250IGT8-F1
#
_entry.id   AF-A0A250IGT8-F1
#
_cell.length_a   1.000
_cell.length_b   1.000
_cell.length_c   1.000
_cell.angle_alpha   90.00
_cell.angle_beta   90.00
_cell.angle_gamma   90.00
#
_symmetry.space_group_name_H-M   'P 1'
#
loop_
_entity.id
_entity.type
_entity.pdbx_description
1 polymer ?
#
loop_
_entity_poly.entity_id
_entity_poly.type
_entity_poly.pdbx_seq_one_letter_code
_entity_poly.pdbx_strand_id
1 'polypeptide(L)'
;MIQPFSKFLPALAVSAGLVAPSALACTSLLVSKGASADGSTLITYSADSHELYGDLTHTPARRNAPGAQRDIIEWDTGKFLGRIPDAPVTYSVVGNMNEHQLSVSESTFTGRKELEGPAGIIDYGSLMQLALERAKTAREAIQVMTSLVAEHGYASTGESFSIADPKEAWILEMIGKGTGQKGAVWVARKLPEGYLAAHANQSRIRQFPLNESDSTLYSKDVISFAREKGWFKGADKDFSFADTYHPLDFEGTRFAEGRVWSIFRRAAPSLGLGVEYADGSAPQKRLPLWVKPDKKLAVQDVMGLMRDHFEGTPLDMTKDVGAGPYAVPYRWRPMTWSVDGKNYLHERAISTQQTGFSFVAQMRSWLPAPVGGVLWFGVDDTFTTVYTPMYAGIRRAPQHFAQGVASRGQFSWDSSFWVFNWVSNQAYARWSDMIVDVQRAQGELEGQFLADQPDIEKAALELYKSSPEQARAYLTDYSSQQGDKVHARWRKLGEQLLVKYIDGNVRDEQGKVQHPKYPDSWYRRIAQDTGRRVAAPDSPPEVKPADAPPASVKPPAPPDSKPTVAPAP
;
A
#
# COMPACT_ATOMS: atom_id res chain seq x y z
N MET A 1 -30.74 -59.34 33.02
CA MET A 1 -29.59 -58.90 32.21
C MET A 1 -30.09 -57.77 31.30
N ILE A 2 -29.70 -56.53 31.62
CA ILE A 2 -29.68 -55.30 30.80
C ILE A 2 -31.04 -54.60 30.50
N GLN A 3 -31.13 -53.37 31.03
CA GLN A 3 -32.16 -52.33 30.83
C GLN A 3 -32.02 -51.60 29.49
N PRO A 4 -33.05 -50.87 29.01
CA PRO A 4 -32.89 -49.82 28.01
C PRO A 4 -32.99 -48.44 28.67
N PHE A 5 -31.94 -47.62 28.62
CA PHE A 5 -32.04 -46.20 28.98
C PHE A 5 -31.16 -45.31 28.09
N SER A 6 -31.83 -44.29 27.56
CA SER A 6 -31.34 -42.95 27.20
C SER A 6 -30.20 -42.79 26.18
N LYS A 7 -30.58 -42.41 24.96
CA LYS A 7 -29.68 -41.69 24.04
C LYS A 7 -29.60 -40.23 24.47
N PHE A 8 -28.53 -39.86 25.18
CA PHE A 8 -28.08 -38.47 25.26
C PHE A 8 -27.49 -38.08 23.89
N LEU A 9 -28.19 -37.24 23.13
CA LEU A 9 -27.54 -36.43 22.09
C LEU A 9 -26.80 -35.29 22.82
N PRO A 10 -25.48 -35.11 22.65
CA PRO A 10 -24.87 -33.86 23.01
C PRO A 10 -25.33 -32.82 21.97
N ALA A 11 -25.95 -31.75 22.44
CA ALA A 11 -26.17 -30.57 21.64
C ALA A 11 -24.80 -30.08 21.15
N LEU A 12 -24.53 -30.23 19.84
CA LEU A 12 -23.47 -29.51 19.18
C LEU A 12 -23.84 -28.03 19.27
N ALA A 13 -23.23 -27.31 20.22
CA ALA A 13 -23.19 -25.86 20.17
C ALA A 13 -22.43 -25.50 18.89
N VAL A 14 -23.17 -25.18 17.83
CA VAL A 14 -22.63 -24.49 16.67
C VAL A 14 -22.16 -23.14 17.19
N SER A 15 -20.88 -23.08 17.58
CA SER A 15 -20.17 -21.83 17.75
C SER A 15 -20.24 -21.17 16.39
N ALA A 16 -21.14 -20.20 16.24
CA ALA A 16 -21.09 -19.28 15.12
C ALA A 16 -19.69 -18.64 15.20
N GLY A 17 -18.77 -19.16 14.38
CA GLY A 17 -17.48 -18.54 14.21
C GLY A 17 -17.75 -17.11 13.81
N LEU A 18 -17.42 -16.18 14.69
CA LEU A 18 -17.26 -14.78 14.34
C LEU A 18 -16.19 -14.77 13.25
N VAL A 19 -16.63 -14.82 11.99
CA VAL A 19 -15.80 -14.48 10.85
C VAL A 19 -15.46 -13.02 11.10
N ALA A 20 -14.24 -12.77 11.58
CA ALA A 20 -13.72 -11.43 11.69
C ALA A 20 -13.85 -10.81 10.28
N PRO A 21 -14.49 -9.63 10.14
CA PRO A 21 -14.54 -8.98 8.85
C PRO A 21 -13.10 -8.83 8.34
N SER A 22 -12.90 -9.07 7.04
CA SER A 22 -11.64 -8.81 6.35
C SER A 22 -11.25 -7.36 6.65
N ALA A 23 -10.21 -7.18 7.48
CA ALA A 23 -9.73 -5.84 7.80
C ALA A 23 -9.06 -5.26 6.54
N LEU A 24 -9.86 -4.54 5.75
CA LEU A 24 -9.44 -3.73 4.61
C LEU A 24 -8.59 -2.58 5.12
N ALA A 25 -7.41 -2.44 4.55
CA ALA A 25 -6.32 -1.69 5.15
C ALA A 25 -5.78 -0.56 4.26
N CYS A 26 -6.64 0.17 3.56
CA CYS A 26 -6.21 1.10 2.53
C CYS A 26 -5.56 2.41 3.02
N THR A 27 -4.68 2.98 2.19
CA THR A 27 -4.14 4.34 2.31
C THR A 27 -4.32 5.09 1.00
N SER A 28 -4.68 6.38 1.05
CA SER A 28 -4.77 7.26 -0.12
C SER A 28 -4.22 8.65 0.18
N LEU A 29 -3.67 9.30 -0.84
CA LEU A 29 -3.34 10.72 -0.83
C LEU A 29 -3.78 11.41 -2.11
N LEU A 30 -4.01 12.71 -2.02
CA LEU A 30 -4.43 13.57 -3.12
C LEU A 30 -3.47 14.75 -3.22
N VAL A 31 -3.07 15.10 -4.44
CA VAL A 31 -2.24 16.26 -4.75
C VAL A 31 -2.97 17.13 -5.75
N SER A 32 -3.20 18.39 -5.38
CA SER A 32 -3.75 19.38 -6.30
C SER A 32 -2.74 19.74 -7.40
N LYS A 33 -3.24 20.23 -8.53
CA LYS A 33 -2.42 20.77 -9.64
C LYS A 33 -1.35 21.76 -9.16
N GLY A 34 -1.69 22.65 -8.22
CA GLY A 34 -0.76 23.64 -7.72
C GLY A 34 0.38 23.06 -6.88
N ALA A 35 0.18 21.85 -6.33
CA ALA A 35 1.14 21.14 -5.50
C ALA A 35 1.99 20.12 -6.29
N SER A 36 1.61 19.75 -7.51
CA SER A 36 2.40 18.86 -8.36
C SER A 36 3.48 19.61 -9.15
N ALA A 37 4.56 18.91 -9.51
CA ALA A 37 5.70 19.47 -10.22
C ALA A 37 5.37 19.82 -11.68
N ASP A 38 4.56 19.00 -12.34
CA ASP A 38 4.15 19.15 -13.75
C ASP A 38 2.80 19.86 -13.93
N GLY A 39 2.07 20.11 -12.84
CA GLY A 39 0.73 20.71 -12.88
C GLY A 39 -0.41 19.71 -13.06
N SER A 40 -0.16 18.40 -12.95
CA SER A 40 -1.21 17.37 -12.94
C SER A 40 -1.95 17.32 -11.61
N THR A 41 -3.18 16.81 -11.60
CA THR A 41 -3.79 16.31 -10.37
C THR A 41 -3.29 14.88 -10.12
N LEU A 42 -3.02 14.51 -8.86
CA LEU A 42 -2.63 13.15 -8.50
C LEU A 42 -3.54 12.59 -7.40
N ILE A 43 -3.91 11.31 -7.49
CA ILE A 43 -4.44 10.55 -6.35
C ILE A 43 -3.77 9.19 -6.27
N THR A 44 -3.77 8.58 -5.09
CA THR A 44 -3.19 7.24 -4.89
C THR A 44 -4.19 6.26 -4.30
N TYR A 45 -3.80 4.99 -4.24
CA TYR A 45 -4.51 3.96 -3.51
C TYR A 45 -3.56 2.81 -3.19
N SER A 46 -3.57 2.34 -1.95
CA SER A 46 -3.12 0.98 -1.59
C SER A 46 -4.35 0.15 -1.24
N ALA A 47 -4.68 -0.86 -2.05
CA ALA A 47 -5.82 -1.74 -1.83
C ALA A 47 -5.37 -2.93 -1.00
N ASP A 48 -5.37 -2.76 0.33
CA ASP A 48 -4.74 -3.71 1.24
C ASP A 48 -5.79 -4.69 1.79
N SER A 49 -5.64 -5.97 1.44
CA SER A 49 -6.55 -7.04 1.85
C SER A 49 -5.85 -8.41 1.79
N HIS A 50 -6.24 -9.31 2.67
CA HIS A 50 -5.80 -10.72 2.62
C HIS A 50 -6.46 -11.52 1.48
N GLU A 51 -7.52 -10.97 0.89
CA GLU A 51 -8.36 -11.67 -0.08
C GLU A 51 -8.30 -11.04 -1.48
N LEU A 52 -7.59 -9.91 -1.65
CA LEU A 52 -7.39 -9.27 -2.96
C LEU A 52 -6.09 -9.74 -3.61
N TYR A 53 -6.21 -10.26 -4.82
CA TYR A 53 -5.08 -10.77 -5.63
C TYR A 53 -4.93 -9.83 -6.82
N GLY A 54 -3.99 -8.89 -6.71
CA GLY A 54 -3.86 -7.71 -7.56
C GLY A 54 -4.10 -7.94 -9.04
N ASP A 55 -5.17 -7.35 -9.55
CA ASP A 55 -5.51 -7.33 -10.96
C ASP A 55 -5.83 -5.93 -11.46
N LEU A 56 -5.53 -5.70 -12.73
CA LEU A 56 -5.95 -4.55 -13.49
C LEU A 56 -7.17 -4.94 -14.31
N THR A 57 -8.31 -4.34 -13.99
CA THR A 57 -9.54 -4.50 -14.75
C THR A 57 -9.56 -3.57 -15.96
N HIS A 58 -10.23 -4.00 -17.04
CA HIS A 58 -10.60 -3.12 -18.14
C HIS A 58 -12.06 -3.34 -18.49
N THR A 59 -12.85 -2.29 -18.35
CA THR A 59 -14.27 -2.27 -18.73
C THR A 59 -14.44 -1.42 -19.98
N PRO A 60 -14.95 -1.99 -21.09
CA PRO A 60 -15.16 -1.22 -22.31
C PRO A 60 -16.35 -0.27 -22.18
N ALA A 61 -16.29 0.85 -22.90
CA ALA A 61 -17.43 1.75 -23.10
C ALA A 61 -18.58 1.00 -23.79
N ARG A 62 -19.83 1.27 -23.39
CA ARG A 62 -21.02 0.61 -23.96
C ARG A 62 -22.10 1.62 -24.32
N ARG A 63 -22.94 1.24 -25.28
CA ARG A 63 -24.25 1.84 -25.54
C ARG A 63 -25.29 0.80 -25.18
N ASN A 64 -26.07 1.06 -24.14
CA ASN A 64 -27.04 0.11 -23.61
C ASN A 64 -28.40 0.33 -24.26
N ALA A 65 -29.16 -0.76 -24.45
CA ALA A 65 -30.53 -0.67 -24.93
C ALA A 65 -31.42 0.04 -23.90
N PRO A 66 -32.49 0.75 -24.33
CA PRO A 66 -33.45 1.34 -23.41
C PRO A 66 -34.00 0.30 -22.41
N GLY A 67 -34.01 0.65 -21.12
CA GLY A 67 -34.50 -0.22 -20.05
C GLY A 67 -33.52 -1.30 -19.58
N ALA A 68 -32.28 -1.35 -20.11
CA ALA A 68 -31.24 -2.25 -19.64
C ALA A 68 -31.05 -2.14 -18.12
N GLN A 69 -30.79 -3.28 -17.48
CA GLN A 69 -30.56 -3.39 -16.04
C GLN A 69 -29.14 -3.88 -15.79
N ARG A 70 -28.54 -3.41 -14.69
CA ARG A 70 -27.22 -3.81 -14.23
C ARG A 70 -27.36 -4.57 -12.91
N ASP A 71 -26.79 -5.76 -12.86
CA ASP A 71 -26.61 -6.49 -11.59
C ASP A 71 -25.59 -5.75 -10.72
N ILE A 72 -25.91 -5.61 -9.44
CA ILE A 72 -25.00 -5.11 -8.42
C ILE A 72 -24.46 -6.31 -7.66
N ILE A 73 -23.17 -6.52 -7.81
CA ILE A 73 -22.40 -7.59 -7.18
C ILE A 73 -21.47 -6.91 -6.20
N GLU A 74 -21.62 -7.25 -4.92
CA GLU A 74 -20.79 -6.72 -3.86
C GLU A 74 -19.32 -7.09 -4.10
N TRP A 75 -18.45 -6.09 -4.00
CA TRP A 75 -17.08 -6.16 -4.48
C TRP A 75 -16.23 -7.23 -3.77
N ASP A 76 -16.32 -7.33 -2.44
CA ASP A 76 -15.42 -8.17 -1.64
C ASP A 76 -15.85 -9.65 -1.58
N THR A 77 -17.16 -9.91 -1.63
CA THR A 77 -17.78 -11.23 -1.41
C THR A 77 -18.35 -11.83 -2.69
N GLY A 78 -18.53 -11.04 -3.75
CA GLY A 78 -19.17 -11.48 -4.99
C GLY A 78 -20.68 -11.73 -4.85
N LYS A 79 -21.29 -11.24 -3.76
CA LYS A 79 -22.72 -11.45 -3.48
C LYS A 79 -23.58 -10.55 -4.36
N PHE A 80 -24.60 -11.13 -5.00
CA PHE A 80 -25.63 -10.35 -5.67
C PHE A 80 -26.49 -9.57 -4.65
N LEU A 81 -26.54 -8.24 -4.81
CA LEU A 81 -27.30 -7.32 -3.95
C LEU A 81 -28.60 -6.83 -4.57
N GLY A 82 -28.69 -6.80 -5.91
CA GLY A 82 -29.89 -6.34 -6.60
C GLY A 82 -29.61 -5.87 -8.02
N ARG A 83 -30.58 -5.15 -8.59
CA ARG A 83 -30.49 -4.56 -9.93
C ARG A 83 -30.82 -3.08 -9.90
N ILE A 84 -30.14 -2.32 -10.75
CA ILE A 84 -30.45 -0.92 -11.03
C ILE A 84 -30.58 -0.67 -12.54
N PRO A 85 -31.28 0.39 -12.97
CA PRO A 85 -31.22 0.83 -14.35
C PRO A 85 -29.78 1.10 -14.79
N ASP A 86 -29.42 0.60 -15.98
CA ASP A 86 -28.13 0.89 -16.58
C ASP A 86 -28.15 2.27 -17.28
N ALA A 87 -27.00 2.93 -17.35
CA ALA A 87 -26.88 4.19 -18.07
C ALA A 87 -26.97 3.93 -19.59
N PRO A 88 -27.61 4.80 -20.39
CA PRO A 88 -27.69 4.61 -21.85
C PRO A 88 -26.31 4.54 -22.53
N VAL A 89 -25.32 5.23 -21.95
CA VAL A 89 -23.92 5.21 -22.38
C VAL A 89 -23.04 5.07 -21.14
N THR A 90 -22.06 4.18 -21.21
CA THR A 90 -20.99 4.06 -20.21
C THR A 90 -19.64 4.32 -20.84
N TYR A 91 -18.71 4.83 -20.03
CA TYR A 91 -17.33 5.12 -20.43
C TYR A 91 -16.41 3.91 -20.25
N SER A 92 -15.32 3.90 -20.99
CA SER A 92 -14.25 2.92 -20.82
C SER A 92 -13.47 3.21 -19.53
N VAL A 93 -13.19 2.16 -18.76
CA VAL A 93 -12.50 2.23 -17.46
C VAL A 93 -11.32 1.26 -17.45
N VAL A 94 -10.17 1.72 -16.97
CA VAL A 94 -8.93 0.95 -16.77
C VAL A 94 -8.57 1.07 -15.29
N GLY A 95 -8.73 -0.02 -14.55
CA GLY A 95 -8.65 -0.02 -13.09
C GLY A 95 -9.56 1.05 -12.49
N ASN A 96 -8.96 2.04 -11.84
CA ASN A 96 -9.63 3.12 -11.13
C ASN A 96 -9.62 4.45 -11.89
N MET A 97 -9.42 4.43 -13.21
CA MET A 97 -9.39 5.60 -14.08
C MET A 97 -10.25 5.37 -15.33
N ASN A 98 -11.09 6.34 -15.70
CA ASN A 98 -11.84 6.27 -16.95
C ASN A 98 -11.19 7.03 -18.10
N GLU A 99 -11.74 6.89 -19.31
CA GLU A 99 -11.23 7.53 -20.53
C GLU A 99 -11.30 9.07 -20.55
N HIS A 100 -11.87 9.68 -19.51
CA HIS A 100 -11.88 11.13 -19.27
C HIS A 100 -10.83 11.57 -18.24
N GLN A 101 -9.94 10.65 -17.83
CA GLN A 101 -8.98 10.83 -16.74
C GLN A 101 -9.65 11.02 -15.37
N LEU A 102 -10.95 10.77 -15.22
CA LEU A 102 -11.56 10.75 -13.89
C LEU A 102 -11.06 9.51 -13.15
N SER A 103 -10.57 9.71 -11.94
CA SER A 103 -10.07 8.65 -11.06
C SER A 103 -10.75 8.67 -9.70
N VAL A 104 -10.99 7.47 -9.17
CA VAL A 104 -11.61 7.27 -7.86
C VAL A 104 -10.86 6.21 -7.06
N SER A 105 -10.46 6.52 -5.83
CA SER A 105 -9.96 5.57 -4.83
C SER A 105 -10.69 5.71 -3.51
N GLU A 106 -10.44 4.80 -2.55
CA GLU A 106 -11.10 4.82 -1.25
C GLU A 106 -10.16 4.51 -0.07
N SER A 107 -10.62 4.80 1.15
CA SER A 107 -10.19 4.11 2.36
C SER A 107 -11.36 3.91 3.34
N THR A 108 -11.62 2.66 3.72
CA THR A 108 -12.67 2.28 4.67
C THR A 108 -12.40 2.74 6.09
N PHE A 109 -13.20 3.66 6.61
CA PHE A 109 -13.12 4.11 7.99
C PHE A 109 -14.13 3.42 8.92
N THR A 110 -15.02 2.60 8.38
CA THR A 110 -16.11 1.87 9.07
C THR A 110 -17.14 2.76 9.78
N GLY A 111 -16.69 3.51 10.79
CA GLY A 111 -17.47 4.45 11.58
C GLY A 111 -18.18 3.80 12.77
N ARG A 112 -19.34 4.35 13.14
CA ARG A 112 -20.14 3.87 14.28
C ARG A 112 -20.70 2.47 14.05
N LYS A 113 -20.54 1.59 15.05
CA LYS A 113 -21.13 0.24 15.07
C LYS A 113 -22.65 0.26 14.90
N GLU A 114 -23.31 1.29 15.41
CA GLU A 114 -24.76 1.48 15.29
C GLU A 114 -25.23 1.73 13.84
N LEU A 115 -24.31 2.00 12.92
CA LEU A 115 -24.56 2.22 11.50
C LEU A 115 -24.14 1.04 10.62
N GLU A 116 -23.58 -0.02 11.21
CA GLU A 116 -23.33 -1.28 10.51
C GLU A 116 -24.67 -1.92 10.07
N GLY A 117 -24.68 -2.57 8.91
CA GLY A 117 -25.89 -3.15 8.30
C GLY A 117 -26.85 -2.14 7.64
N PRO A 118 -26.37 -1.22 6.79
CA PRO A 118 -27.24 -0.23 6.15
C PRO A 118 -28.25 -0.85 5.17
N ALA A 119 -29.41 -0.21 5.04
CA ALA A 119 -30.47 -0.65 4.15
C ALA A 119 -30.26 -0.12 2.71
N GLY A 120 -29.52 -0.86 1.90
CA GLY A 120 -29.25 -0.52 0.51
C GLY A 120 -28.69 -1.68 -0.30
N ILE A 121 -28.50 -1.44 -1.59
CA ILE A 121 -27.94 -2.44 -2.52
C ILE A 121 -26.65 -1.99 -3.19
N ILE A 122 -26.22 -0.74 -3.04
CA ILE A 122 -24.99 -0.22 -3.66
C ILE A 122 -23.85 -0.26 -2.65
N ASP A 123 -22.91 -1.18 -2.83
CA ASP A 123 -21.66 -1.21 -2.08
C ASP A 123 -20.63 -0.21 -2.61
N TYR A 124 -19.61 0.09 -1.83
CA TYR A 124 -18.58 1.08 -2.15
C TYR A 124 -17.83 0.77 -3.45
N GLY A 125 -17.49 -0.50 -3.72
CA GLY A 125 -16.76 -0.90 -4.92
C GLY A 125 -17.62 -0.72 -6.17
N SER A 126 -18.87 -1.19 -6.13
CA SER A 126 -19.85 -0.90 -7.19
C SER A 126 -20.07 0.59 -7.38
N LEU A 127 -20.12 1.37 -6.29
CA LEU A 127 -20.31 2.82 -6.32
C LEU A 127 -19.20 3.53 -7.10
N MET A 128 -17.94 3.15 -6.84
CA MET A 128 -16.76 3.67 -7.55
C MET A 128 -16.82 3.32 -9.04
N GLN A 129 -17.08 2.05 -9.36
CA GLN A 129 -17.15 1.59 -10.74
C GLN A 129 -18.27 2.29 -11.53
N LEU A 130 -19.46 2.42 -10.92
CA LEU A 130 -20.59 3.13 -11.52
C LEU A 130 -20.29 4.62 -11.73
N ALA A 131 -19.56 5.25 -10.81
CA ALA A 131 -19.12 6.64 -10.98
C ALA A 131 -18.18 6.78 -12.18
N LEU A 132 -17.17 5.92 -12.29
CA LEU A 132 -16.22 5.91 -13.40
C LEU A 132 -16.91 5.61 -14.74
N GLU A 133 -17.89 4.72 -14.77
CA GLU A 133 -18.66 4.41 -15.98
C GLU A 133 -19.63 5.52 -16.41
N ARG A 134 -20.06 6.41 -15.49
CA ARG A 134 -21.17 7.35 -15.74
C ARG A 134 -20.80 8.83 -15.67
N ALA A 135 -19.61 9.18 -15.18
CA ALA A 135 -19.17 10.57 -15.01
C ALA A 135 -17.89 10.89 -15.80
N LYS A 136 -17.70 12.17 -16.16
CA LYS A 136 -16.48 12.67 -16.83
C LYS A 136 -15.61 13.54 -15.93
N THR A 137 -16.19 14.09 -14.87
CA THR A 137 -15.53 15.01 -13.93
C THR A 137 -15.71 14.56 -12.50
N ALA A 138 -14.87 15.03 -11.60
CA ALA A 138 -14.92 14.70 -10.17
C ALA A 138 -16.26 15.11 -9.54
N ARG A 139 -16.77 16.28 -9.91
CA ARG A 139 -18.07 16.78 -9.44
C ARG A 139 -19.24 15.96 -9.98
N GLU A 140 -19.20 15.56 -11.25
CA GLU A 140 -20.19 14.63 -11.81
C GLU A 140 -20.13 13.27 -11.09
N ALA A 141 -18.94 12.78 -10.76
CA ALA A 141 -18.77 11.52 -10.03
C ALA A 141 -19.44 11.59 -8.65
N ILE A 142 -19.20 12.66 -7.88
CA ILE A 142 -19.87 12.89 -6.58
C ILE A 142 -21.39 12.90 -6.77
N GLN A 143 -21.89 13.58 -7.80
CA GLN A 143 -23.32 13.60 -8.10
C GLN A 143 -23.86 12.19 -8.42
N VAL A 144 -23.19 11.42 -9.27
CA VAL A 144 -23.58 10.05 -9.61
C VAL A 144 -23.61 9.20 -8.35
N MET A 145 -22.54 9.21 -7.57
CA MET A 145 -22.40 8.39 -6.36
C MET A 145 -23.51 8.69 -5.36
N THR A 146 -23.67 9.97 -5.02
CA THR A 146 -24.65 10.39 -4.00
C THR A 146 -26.09 10.21 -4.47
N SER A 147 -26.38 10.36 -5.77
CA SER A 147 -27.72 10.12 -6.32
C SER A 147 -28.08 8.63 -6.32
N LEU A 148 -27.13 7.76 -6.71
CA LEU A 148 -27.33 6.31 -6.67
C LEU A 148 -27.57 5.82 -5.25
N VAL A 149 -26.83 6.33 -4.29
CA VAL A 149 -27.01 6.01 -2.87
C VAL A 149 -28.35 6.51 -2.34
N ALA A 150 -28.79 7.71 -2.73
CA ALA A 150 -30.11 8.20 -2.36
C ALA A 150 -31.24 7.33 -2.96
N GLU A 151 -31.11 6.93 -4.23
CA GLU A 151 -32.13 6.19 -4.95
C GLU A 151 -32.18 4.70 -4.60
N HIS A 152 -31.04 4.05 -4.39
CA HIS A 152 -30.95 2.59 -4.23
C HIS A 152 -30.42 2.17 -2.85
N GLY A 153 -30.02 3.13 -2.01
CA GLY A 153 -29.47 2.86 -0.69
C GLY A 153 -28.00 2.45 -0.74
N TYR A 154 -27.31 2.63 0.38
CA TYR A 154 -25.91 2.27 0.57
C TYR A 154 -25.79 0.93 1.30
N ALA A 155 -24.86 0.08 0.87
CA ALA A 155 -24.67 -1.28 1.39
C ALA A 155 -23.32 -1.49 2.10
N SER A 156 -22.57 -0.41 2.36
CA SER A 156 -21.24 -0.48 2.97
C SER A 156 -21.12 0.34 4.24
N THR A 157 -20.04 0.10 4.99
CA THR A 157 -19.69 0.93 6.14
C THR A 157 -19.13 2.30 5.69
N GLY A 158 -18.61 3.08 6.63
CA GLY A 158 -18.03 4.39 6.34
C GLY A 158 -16.80 4.33 5.42
N GLU A 159 -16.80 5.14 4.37
CA GLU A 159 -15.73 5.22 3.36
C GLU A 159 -15.29 6.66 3.11
N SER A 160 -13.98 6.85 2.96
CA SER A 160 -13.37 8.09 2.46
C SER A 160 -12.95 7.90 1.00
N PHE A 161 -13.61 8.54 0.06
CA PHE A 161 -13.27 8.48 -1.36
C PHE A 161 -12.36 9.65 -1.77
N SER A 162 -11.26 9.35 -2.46
CA SER A 162 -10.53 10.33 -3.26
C SER A 162 -11.12 10.35 -4.67
N ILE A 163 -11.62 11.49 -5.11
CA ILE A 163 -12.24 11.64 -6.43
C ILE A 163 -11.55 12.80 -7.13
N ALA A 164 -10.95 12.56 -8.29
CA ALA A 164 -10.19 13.60 -8.95
C ALA A 164 -10.23 13.49 -10.47
N ASP A 165 -10.07 14.63 -11.13
CA ASP A 165 -9.97 14.76 -12.58
C ASP A 165 -8.81 15.73 -12.92
N PRO A 166 -8.56 16.06 -14.20
CA PRO A 166 -7.46 16.96 -14.57
C PRO A 166 -7.54 18.39 -14.00
N LYS A 167 -8.66 18.78 -13.38
CA LYS A 167 -8.91 20.14 -12.89
C LYS A 167 -9.03 20.23 -11.38
N GLU A 168 -9.59 19.22 -10.72
CA GLU A 168 -9.85 19.27 -9.28
C GLU A 168 -9.78 17.89 -8.60
N ALA A 169 -9.54 17.90 -7.29
CA ALA A 169 -9.56 16.74 -6.43
C ALA A 169 -10.48 16.98 -5.23
N TRP A 170 -11.16 15.93 -4.78
CA TRP A 170 -12.15 15.96 -3.73
C TRP A 170 -11.97 14.78 -2.78
N ILE A 171 -12.19 15.03 -1.49
CA ILE A 171 -12.36 14.00 -0.47
C ILE A 171 -13.86 13.92 -0.18
N LEU A 172 -14.48 12.76 -0.35
CA LEU A 172 -15.87 12.49 0.00
C LEU A 172 -15.91 11.46 1.13
N GLU A 173 -16.43 11.83 2.29
CA GLU A 173 -16.69 10.90 3.38
C GLU A 173 -18.17 10.56 3.43
N MET A 174 -18.49 9.26 3.38
CA MET A 174 -19.86 8.76 3.30
C MET A 174 -20.04 7.59 4.26
N ILE A 175 -21.17 7.56 4.97
CA ILE A 175 -21.54 6.45 5.85
C ILE A 175 -23.04 6.15 5.76
N GLY A 176 -23.39 4.86 5.74
CA GLY A 176 -24.77 4.39 5.74
C GLY A 176 -25.54 4.81 7.00
N LYS A 177 -26.87 4.76 6.93
CA LYS A 177 -27.75 5.16 8.05
C LYS A 177 -28.14 4.01 9.00
N GLY A 178 -27.47 2.87 8.88
CA GLY A 178 -27.74 1.65 9.66
C GLY A 178 -29.05 0.95 9.24
N THR A 179 -29.43 -0.04 10.03
CA THR A 179 -30.57 -0.92 9.75
C THR A 179 -31.87 -0.15 9.57
N GLY A 180 -32.61 -0.48 8.51
CA GLY A 180 -33.97 0.02 8.25
C GLY A 180 -34.05 1.45 7.71
N GLN A 181 -32.92 2.17 7.58
CA GLN A 181 -32.89 3.51 6.98
C GLN A 181 -32.10 3.50 5.67
N LYS A 182 -32.78 3.89 4.60
CA LYS A 182 -32.20 3.92 3.25
C LYS A 182 -31.30 5.15 3.06
N GLY A 183 -30.19 4.94 2.37
CA GLY A 183 -29.24 5.99 1.97
C GLY A 183 -28.06 6.15 2.93
N ALA A 184 -27.34 7.25 2.77
CA ALA A 184 -26.15 7.60 3.54
C ALA A 184 -26.17 9.08 3.93
N VAL A 185 -25.42 9.42 4.98
CA VAL A 185 -25.00 10.80 5.24
C VAL A 185 -23.57 10.99 4.76
N TRP A 186 -23.27 12.15 4.19
CA TRP A 186 -21.97 12.38 3.56
C TRP A 186 -21.59 13.86 3.52
N VAL A 187 -20.29 14.11 3.40
CA VAL A 187 -19.69 15.42 3.16
C VAL A 187 -18.51 15.26 2.19
N ALA A 188 -18.40 16.18 1.24
CA ALA A 188 -17.30 16.26 0.29
C ALA A 188 -16.62 17.62 0.36
N ARG A 189 -15.28 17.63 0.36
CA ARG A 189 -14.44 18.84 0.37
C ARG A 189 -13.50 18.84 -0.81
N LYS A 190 -13.49 19.95 -1.55
CA LYS A 190 -12.52 20.21 -2.62
C LYS A 190 -11.15 20.46 -2.00
N LEU A 191 -10.14 19.76 -2.50
CA LEU A 191 -8.75 20.02 -2.13
C LEU A 191 -8.34 21.41 -2.67
N PRO A 192 -7.83 22.32 -1.83
CA PRO A 192 -7.36 23.62 -2.30
C PRO A 192 -6.13 23.49 -3.22
N GLU A 193 -5.98 24.41 -4.16
CA GLU A 193 -4.79 24.50 -5.02
C GLU A 193 -3.52 24.73 -4.21
N GLY A 194 -2.46 23.99 -4.53
CA GLY A 194 -1.18 24.07 -3.82
C GLY A 194 -1.11 23.21 -2.56
N TYR A 195 -2.13 22.38 -2.28
CA TYR A 195 -2.18 21.50 -1.12
C TYR A 195 -2.14 20.01 -1.51
N LEU A 196 -1.72 19.21 -0.53
CA LEU A 196 -1.81 17.76 -0.47
C LEU A 196 -2.73 17.37 0.69
N ALA A 197 -3.56 16.35 0.50
CA ALA A 197 -4.30 15.69 1.57
C ALA A 197 -3.94 14.20 1.59
N ALA A 198 -4.18 13.55 2.73
CA ALA A 198 -4.08 12.11 2.85
C ALA A 198 -5.19 11.60 3.76
N HIS A 199 -5.64 10.39 3.52
CA HIS A 199 -6.58 9.69 4.39
C HIS A 199 -6.28 8.20 4.41
N ALA A 200 -6.69 7.60 5.52
CA ALA A 200 -6.55 6.20 5.79
C ALA A 200 -7.85 5.73 6.47
N ASN A 201 -7.83 4.65 7.24
CA ASN A 201 -9.04 4.09 7.87
C ASN A 201 -9.56 4.91 9.07
N GLN A 202 -9.62 6.23 8.93
CA GLN A 202 -10.16 7.18 9.88
C GLN A 202 -10.78 8.33 9.09
N SER A 203 -12.00 8.74 9.44
CA SER A 203 -12.63 9.93 8.85
C SER A 203 -11.99 11.18 9.46
N ARG A 204 -11.75 12.18 8.60
CA ARG A 204 -10.93 13.37 8.86
C ARG A 204 -11.67 14.68 8.58
N ILE A 205 -12.77 14.69 7.83
CA ILE A 205 -13.55 15.91 7.61
C ILE A 205 -14.27 16.26 8.92
N ARG A 206 -13.79 17.29 9.61
CA ARG A 206 -14.42 17.80 10.85
C ARG A 206 -15.48 18.85 10.54
N GLN A 207 -15.30 20.09 10.99
CA GLN A 207 -16.15 21.21 10.62
C GLN A 207 -15.97 21.56 9.13
N PHE A 208 -17.06 21.93 8.48
CA PHE A 208 -17.10 22.31 7.08
C PHE A 208 -18.06 23.50 6.85
N PRO A 209 -17.81 24.34 5.83
CA PRO A 209 -18.67 25.47 5.53
C PRO A 209 -20.00 24.98 4.95
N LEU A 210 -21.10 25.58 5.42
CA LEU A 210 -22.47 25.22 5.02
C LEU A 210 -23.00 26.04 3.85
N ASN A 211 -22.25 27.06 3.44
CA ASN A 211 -22.65 28.06 2.46
C ASN A 211 -21.60 28.27 1.35
N GLU A 212 -20.75 27.27 1.11
CA GLU A 212 -19.72 27.29 0.04
C GLU A 212 -19.86 26.08 -0.90
N SER A 213 -20.85 26.11 -1.80
CA SER A 213 -21.13 24.99 -2.74
C SER A 213 -19.99 24.68 -3.71
N ASP A 214 -19.09 25.64 -3.94
CA ASP A 214 -17.96 25.46 -4.84
C ASP A 214 -16.87 24.57 -4.23
N SER A 215 -16.72 24.62 -2.90
CA SER A 215 -15.68 23.93 -2.13
C SER A 215 -16.22 22.78 -1.27
N THR A 216 -17.53 22.75 -1.01
CA THR A 216 -18.17 21.85 -0.06
C THR A 216 -19.55 21.40 -0.54
N LEU A 217 -19.77 20.09 -0.55
CA LEU A 217 -21.05 19.45 -0.86
C LEU A 217 -21.38 18.50 0.30
N TYR A 218 -22.64 18.36 0.69
CA TYR A 218 -23.02 17.46 1.79
C TYR A 218 -24.48 17.02 1.69
N SER A 219 -24.83 15.92 2.35
CA SER A 219 -26.21 15.44 2.41
C SER A 219 -27.07 16.41 3.23
N LYS A 220 -28.29 16.71 2.76
CA LYS A 220 -29.19 17.70 3.39
C LYS A 220 -29.47 17.42 4.87
N ASP A 221 -29.38 16.16 5.27
CA ASP A 221 -29.69 15.65 6.59
C ASP A 221 -28.45 15.28 7.43
N VAL A 222 -27.24 15.63 6.98
CA VAL A 222 -25.98 15.28 7.68
C VAL A 222 -25.95 15.77 9.12
N ILE A 223 -26.60 16.88 9.46
CA ILE A 223 -26.65 17.38 10.85
C ILE A 223 -27.91 16.89 11.57
N SER A 224 -29.07 16.89 10.89
CA SER A 224 -30.34 16.50 11.51
C SER A 224 -30.36 15.02 11.90
N PHE A 225 -29.75 14.15 11.08
CA PHE A 225 -29.62 12.73 11.38
C PHE A 225 -28.78 12.51 12.65
N ALA A 226 -27.66 13.22 12.82
CA ALA A 226 -26.86 13.15 14.04
C ALA A 226 -27.63 13.62 15.29
N ARG A 227 -28.49 14.63 15.15
CA ARG A 227 -29.35 15.11 16.25
C ARG A 227 -30.42 14.10 16.61
N GLU A 228 -31.06 13.47 15.63
CA GLU A 228 -32.05 12.40 15.84
C GLU A 228 -31.43 11.22 16.61
N LYS A 229 -30.19 10.85 16.28
CA LYS A 229 -29.44 9.81 16.99
C LYS A 229 -28.89 10.26 18.35
N GLY A 230 -29.00 11.54 18.70
CA GLY A 230 -28.48 12.11 19.94
C GLY A 230 -26.96 12.27 20.01
N TRP A 231 -26.25 12.10 18.89
CA TRP A 231 -24.78 12.17 18.83
C TRP A 231 -24.24 13.60 18.75
N PHE A 232 -25.07 14.56 18.35
CA PHE A 232 -24.69 15.97 18.26
C PHE A 232 -25.72 16.88 18.91
N LYS A 233 -25.23 17.84 19.71
CA LYS A 233 -25.98 18.94 20.30
C LYS A 233 -25.17 20.23 20.10
N GLY A 234 -25.82 21.33 19.72
CA GLY A 234 -25.15 22.60 19.48
C GLY A 234 -25.56 23.26 18.17
N ALA A 235 -24.87 24.34 17.81
CA ALA A 235 -25.11 25.07 16.57
C ALA A 235 -24.51 24.33 15.36
N ASP A 236 -25.12 24.46 14.18
CA ASP A 236 -24.69 23.74 12.96
C ASP A 236 -23.22 23.99 12.61
N LYS A 237 -22.70 25.20 12.85
CA LYS A 237 -21.29 25.58 12.61
C LYS A 237 -20.27 24.78 13.44
N ASP A 238 -20.70 24.18 14.55
CA ASP A 238 -19.85 23.43 15.47
C ASP A 238 -19.85 21.92 15.13
N PHE A 239 -20.72 21.48 14.22
CA PHE A 239 -20.83 20.10 13.78
C PHE A 239 -19.53 19.59 13.14
N SER A 240 -19.04 18.44 13.61
CA SER A 240 -17.88 17.74 13.06
C SER A 240 -18.34 16.41 12.48
N PHE A 241 -18.18 16.18 11.17
CA PHE A 241 -18.59 14.91 10.56
C PHE A 241 -17.78 13.74 11.14
N ALA A 242 -16.46 13.86 11.13
CA ALA A 242 -15.54 12.85 11.65
C ALA A 242 -15.80 12.53 13.13
N ASP A 243 -15.80 13.54 14.01
CA ASP A 243 -15.99 13.28 15.45
C ASP A 243 -17.42 12.78 15.76
N THR A 244 -18.38 13.05 14.88
CA THR A 244 -19.75 12.56 15.05
C THR A 244 -19.91 11.13 14.54
N TYR A 245 -19.44 10.79 13.34
CA TYR A 245 -19.74 9.52 12.69
C TYR A 245 -18.62 8.48 12.77
N HIS A 246 -17.41 8.91 13.11
CA HIS A 246 -16.28 8.03 13.40
C HIS A 246 -15.38 8.64 14.50
N PRO A 247 -15.84 8.65 15.77
CA PRO A 247 -15.05 9.19 16.87
C PRO A 247 -13.68 8.51 16.95
N LEU A 248 -12.59 9.30 16.98
CA LEU A 248 -11.24 8.74 17.03
C LEU A 248 -10.97 8.04 18.36
N ASP A 249 -10.42 6.83 18.29
CA ASP A 249 -9.86 6.11 19.42
C ASP A 249 -8.34 5.91 19.29
N PHE A 250 -7.75 5.13 20.21
CA PHE A 250 -6.32 4.87 20.20
C PHE A 250 -5.86 4.10 18.96
N GLU A 251 -6.65 3.12 18.50
CA GLU A 251 -6.31 2.33 17.31
C GLU A 251 -6.43 3.16 16.03
N GLY A 252 -7.48 3.98 15.88
CA GLY A 252 -7.60 4.93 14.77
C GLY A 252 -6.43 5.92 14.75
N THR A 253 -5.95 6.33 15.92
CA THR A 253 -4.76 7.19 16.01
C THR A 253 -3.50 6.48 15.50
N ARG A 254 -3.22 5.27 16.02
CA ARG A 254 -2.00 4.50 15.70
C ARG A 254 -2.02 3.92 14.30
N PHE A 255 -3.11 3.25 13.93
CA PHE A 255 -3.21 2.47 12.70
C PHE A 255 -3.65 3.28 11.48
N ALA A 256 -4.30 4.42 11.64
CA ALA A 256 -4.75 5.25 10.51
C ALA A 256 -4.04 6.61 10.48
N GLU A 257 -4.24 7.42 11.52
CA GLU A 257 -3.69 8.78 11.54
C GLU A 257 -2.15 8.81 11.61
N GLY A 258 -1.51 7.77 12.12
CA GLY A 258 -0.05 7.58 12.02
C GLY A 258 0.44 7.58 10.56
N ARG A 259 -0.23 6.87 9.65
CA ARG A 259 0.12 6.85 8.22
C ARG A 259 -0.01 8.23 7.58
N VAL A 260 -1.09 8.95 7.92
CA VAL A 260 -1.29 10.33 7.46
C VAL A 260 -0.19 11.25 7.99
N TRP A 261 0.16 11.14 9.27
CA TRP A 261 1.28 11.86 9.86
C TRP A 261 2.58 11.59 9.09
N SER A 262 2.84 10.34 8.72
CA SER A 262 4.05 9.98 7.99
C SER A 262 4.12 10.60 6.58
N ILE A 263 2.99 10.68 5.89
CA ILE A 263 2.91 11.41 4.62
C ILE A 263 3.21 12.89 4.83
N PHE A 264 2.55 13.52 5.82
CA PHE A 264 2.68 14.96 6.05
C PHE A 264 4.07 15.37 6.52
N ARG A 265 4.71 14.61 7.42
CA ARG A 265 6.08 14.91 7.88
C ARG A 265 7.09 14.87 6.74
N ARG A 266 6.87 14.00 5.73
CA ARG A 266 7.77 13.84 4.58
C ARG A 266 7.49 14.87 3.49
N ALA A 267 6.23 15.19 3.24
CA ALA A 267 5.84 16.17 2.22
C ALA A 267 6.03 17.63 2.68
N ALA A 268 5.87 17.90 3.98
CA ALA A 268 5.94 19.23 4.57
C ALA A 268 6.78 19.25 5.87
N PRO A 269 8.08 18.90 5.80
CA PRO A 269 8.95 18.84 6.99
C PRO A 269 9.04 20.19 7.73
N SER A 270 8.84 21.33 7.05
CA SER A 270 8.79 22.67 7.68
C SER A 270 7.71 22.82 8.75
N LEU A 271 6.67 21.97 8.76
CA LEU A 271 5.63 21.98 9.79
C LEU A 271 6.12 21.46 11.14
N GLY A 272 7.25 20.74 11.20
CA GLY A 272 7.80 20.23 12.44
C GLY A 272 6.84 19.30 13.21
N LEU A 273 6.08 18.47 12.49
CA LEU A 273 5.08 17.58 13.09
C LEU A 273 5.75 16.53 13.99
N GLY A 274 5.60 16.70 15.30
CA GLY A 274 6.04 15.72 16.32
C GLY A 274 5.28 14.40 16.24
N VAL A 275 5.85 13.35 16.82
CA VAL A 275 5.27 11.99 16.81
C VAL A 275 4.08 11.85 17.75
N GLU A 276 3.91 12.77 18.70
CA GLU A 276 2.96 12.63 19.81
C GLU A 276 1.49 12.46 19.38
N TYR A 277 1.13 12.97 18.20
CA TYR A 277 -0.19 12.68 17.64
C TYR A 277 -0.25 11.24 17.11
N ALA A 278 0.72 10.83 16.28
CA ALA A 278 0.75 9.52 15.66
C ALA A 278 0.90 8.38 16.68
N ASP A 279 1.65 8.58 17.77
CA ASP A 279 1.81 7.59 18.83
C ASP A 279 0.67 7.60 19.87
N GLY A 280 -0.30 8.51 19.74
CA GLY A 280 -1.46 8.60 20.63
C GLY A 280 -1.18 9.20 22.01
N SER A 281 0.01 9.76 22.27
CA SER A 281 0.32 10.44 23.55
C SER A 281 -0.29 11.85 23.64
N ALA A 282 -0.64 12.47 22.51
CA ALA A 282 -1.29 13.78 22.43
C ALA A 282 -2.41 13.80 21.35
N PRO A 283 -3.48 13.01 21.50
CA PRO A 283 -4.54 12.88 20.48
C PRO A 283 -5.23 14.21 20.14
N GLN A 284 -5.25 15.18 21.06
CA GLN A 284 -5.78 16.53 20.84
C GLN A 284 -5.03 17.32 19.75
N LYS A 285 -3.78 16.96 19.42
CA LYS A 285 -2.98 17.59 18.34
C LYS A 285 -3.39 17.06 16.95
N ARG A 286 -4.69 17.00 16.67
CA ARG A 286 -5.26 16.52 15.39
C ARG A 286 -4.57 17.15 14.19
N LEU A 287 -4.22 16.32 13.21
CA LEU A 287 -3.67 16.81 11.94
C LEU A 287 -4.71 17.63 11.15
N PRO A 288 -4.27 18.62 10.36
CA PRO A 288 -5.16 19.31 9.43
C PRO A 288 -5.63 18.36 8.32
N LEU A 289 -6.76 18.67 7.67
CA LEU A 289 -7.26 17.83 6.56
C LEU A 289 -6.26 17.76 5.39
N TRP A 290 -5.54 18.86 5.15
CA TRP A 290 -4.50 19.00 4.13
C TRP A 290 -3.34 19.87 4.61
N VAL A 291 -2.19 19.70 3.97
CA VAL A 291 -0.96 20.49 4.18
C VAL A 291 -0.43 21.03 2.86
N LYS A 292 0.30 22.13 2.92
CA LYS A 292 1.06 22.61 1.77
C LYS A 292 2.42 21.92 1.78
N PRO A 293 2.78 21.14 0.74
CA PRO A 293 4.09 20.51 0.70
C PRO A 293 5.19 21.59 0.55
N ASP A 294 6.37 21.33 1.10
CA ASP A 294 7.50 22.27 1.09
C ASP A 294 8.06 22.48 -0.32
N LYS A 295 7.89 21.47 -1.17
CA LYS A 295 8.23 21.47 -2.59
C LYS A 295 7.08 20.90 -3.38
N LYS A 296 6.97 21.31 -4.66
CA LYS A 296 6.07 20.65 -5.59
C LYS A 296 6.48 19.18 -5.75
N LEU A 297 5.49 18.29 -5.80
CA LEU A 297 5.69 16.85 -5.82
C LEU A 297 5.66 16.32 -7.25
N ALA A 298 6.73 15.66 -7.68
CA ALA A 298 6.72 14.83 -8.87
C ALA A 298 5.96 13.53 -8.62
N VAL A 299 5.60 12.82 -9.69
CA VAL A 299 4.97 11.48 -9.58
C VAL A 299 5.82 10.51 -8.75
N GLN A 300 7.15 10.53 -8.94
CA GLN A 300 8.09 9.71 -8.15
C GLN A 300 8.05 10.03 -6.65
N ASP A 301 7.91 11.31 -6.29
CA ASP A 301 7.81 11.71 -4.87
C ASP A 301 6.55 11.10 -4.26
N VAL A 302 5.43 11.12 -4.99
CA VAL A 302 4.17 10.53 -4.56
C VAL A 302 4.24 9.00 -4.45
N MET A 303 4.89 8.32 -5.40
CA MET A 303 5.20 6.88 -5.27
C MET A 303 6.03 6.62 -4.00
N GLY A 304 7.05 7.44 -3.75
CA GLY A 304 7.90 7.32 -2.57
C GLY A 304 7.18 7.58 -1.24
N LEU A 305 6.13 8.41 -1.22
CA LEU A 305 5.28 8.62 -0.04
C LEU A 305 4.42 7.37 0.27
N MET A 306 4.01 6.63 -0.76
CA MET A 306 3.24 5.39 -0.60
C MET A 306 4.10 4.19 -0.16
N ARG A 307 5.42 4.35 -0.05
CA ARG A 307 6.42 3.32 0.32
C ARG A 307 6.91 3.41 1.77
N ASP A 308 6.22 4.14 2.64
CA ASP A 308 6.75 4.46 3.97
C ASP A 308 6.45 3.38 5.03
N HIS A 309 7.45 3.07 5.86
CA HIS A 309 7.34 2.25 7.07
C HIS A 309 7.79 3.00 8.33
N PHE A 310 7.62 4.32 8.36
CA PHE A 310 8.02 5.21 9.44
C PHE A 310 9.54 5.32 9.67
N GLU A 311 10.36 5.02 8.66
CA GLU A 311 11.81 5.05 8.79
C GLU A 311 12.31 6.43 9.29
N GLY A 312 13.27 6.38 10.22
CA GLY A 312 13.85 7.57 10.85
C GLY A 312 12.99 8.19 11.95
N THR A 313 12.01 7.45 12.48
CA THR A 313 11.13 7.90 13.57
C THR A 313 11.09 6.90 14.73
N PRO A 314 10.54 7.26 15.90
CA PRO A 314 10.31 6.31 16.98
C PRO A 314 9.34 5.16 16.64
N LEU A 315 8.59 5.26 15.53
CA LEU A 315 7.65 4.25 15.05
C LEU A 315 8.30 3.25 14.06
N ASP A 316 9.60 3.40 13.80
CA ASP A 316 10.37 2.59 12.86
C ASP A 316 10.54 1.13 13.34
N MET A 317 9.78 0.22 12.73
CA MET A 317 9.82 -1.21 13.06
C MET A 317 11.09 -1.92 12.60
N THR A 318 12.05 -1.26 11.94
CA THR A 318 13.35 -1.86 11.62
C THR A 318 14.32 -1.86 12.81
N LYS A 319 13.96 -1.17 13.91
CA LYS A 319 14.88 -0.89 15.03
C LYS A 319 14.73 -1.81 16.25
N ASP A 320 13.62 -2.54 16.36
CA ASP A 320 13.36 -3.43 17.48
C ASP A 320 13.69 -4.91 17.16
N VAL A 321 13.65 -5.76 18.18
CA VAL A 321 13.99 -7.19 18.06
C VAL A 321 13.12 -7.95 17.06
N GLY A 322 11.88 -7.52 16.84
CA GLY A 322 10.95 -8.12 15.89
C GLY A 322 11.39 -7.98 14.44
N ALA A 323 12.30 -7.05 14.13
CA ALA A 323 12.89 -6.90 12.80
C ALA A 323 13.92 -8.00 12.48
N GLY A 324 14.31 -8.80 13.48
CA GLY A 324 15.33 -9.82 13.35
C GLY A 324 16.72 -9.25 13.00
N PRO A 325 17.68 -10.12 12.63
CA PRO A 325 19.03 -9.70 12.30
C PRO A 325 19.15 -8.91 10.99
N TYR A 326 18.11 -8.96 10.14
CA TYR A 326 18.11 -8.36 8.80
C TYR A 326 17.16 -7.17 8.66
N ALA A 327 16.68 -6.62 9.78
CA ALA A 327 15.94 -5.36 9.84
C ALA A 327 14.67 -5.32 8.95
N VAL A 328 13.89 -6.41 8.92
CA VAL A 328 12.64 -6.45 8.16
C VAL A 328 11.59 -5.48 8.78
N PRO A 329 10.96 -4.60 7.99
CA PRO A 329 10.04 -3.58 8.51
C PRO A 329 8.63 -4.12 8.81
N TYR A 330 8.36 -5.40 8.53
CA TYR A 330 7.03 -5.98 8.67
C TYR A 330 6.83 -6.73 9.98
N ARG A 331 5.58 -6.77 10.43
CA ARG A 331 5.11 -7.61 11.54
C ARG A 331 3.95 -8.47 11.06
N TRP A 332 4.10 -9.78 11.24
CA TRP A 332 3.03 -10.71 10.91
C TRP A 332 1.88 -10.53 11.89
N ARG A 333 0.65 -10.54 11.38
CA ARG A 333 -0.55 -10.40 12.22
C ARG A 333 -0.60 -11.52 13.27
N PRO A 334 -1.19 -11.27 14.45
CA PRO A 334 -2.02 -10.12 14.83
C PRO A 334 -1.23 -8.83 15.09
N MET A 335 -1.87 -7.67 14.81
CA MET A 335 -1.28 -6.35 15.04
C MET A 335 -1.27 -5.93 16.51
N THR A 336 -2.07 -6.59 17.34
CA THR A 336 -2.17 -6.34 18.78
C THR A 336 -1.95 -7.63 19.56
N TRP A 337 -1.38 -7.53 20.75
CA TRP A 337 -1.21 -8.67 21.65
C TRP A 337 -1.26 -8.23 23.11
N SER A 338 -1.40 -9.20 24.01
CA SER A 338 -1.38 -8.99 25.45
C SER A 338 -0.33 -9.88 26.11
N VAL A 339 0.47 -9.31 27.00
CA VAL A 339 1.40 -10.06 27.86
C VAL A 339 1.43 -9.39 29.24
N ASP A 340 1.41 -10.19 30.30
CA ASP A 340 1.41 -9.74 31.70
C ASP A 340 0.34 -8.68 32.03
N GLY A 341 -0.85 -8.84 31.46
CA GLY A 341 -1.99 -7.94 31.70
C GLY A 341 -1.91 -6.58 30.99
N LYS A 342 -0.91 -6.36 30.13
CA LYS A 342 -0.78 -5.14 29.32
C LYS A 342 -0.98 -5.44 27.84
N ASN A 343 -1.65 -4.52 27.15
CA ASN A 343 -1.87 -4.57 25.70
C ASN A 343 -0.78 -3.80 24.96
N TYR A 344 -0.41 -4.32 23.80
CA TYR A 344 0.62 -3.80 22.93
C TYR A 344 0.17 -3.88 21.47
N LEU A 345 0.88 -3.17 20.60
CA LEU A 345 0.63 -3.17 19.17
C LEU A 345 1.92 -3.09 18.37
N HIS A 346 1.83 -3.50 17.11
CA HIS A 346 2.78 -3.21 16.04
C HIS A 346 2.27 -2.05 15.22
N GLU A 347 3.17 -1.24 14.65
CA GLU A 347 2.74 -0.14 13.79
C GLU A 347 2.13 -0.63 12.50
N ARG A 348 1.15 0.12 12.00
CA ARG A 348 0.60 -0.12 10.68
C ARG A 348 1.20 0.88 9.69
N ALA A 349 2.21 0.41 8.97
CA ALA A 349 2.87 1.17 7.91
C ALA A 349 1.95 1.42 6.72
N ILE A 350 2.31 2.40 5.88
CA ILE A 350 1.63 2.67 4.61
C ILE A 350 1.84 1.49 3.67
N SER A 351 3.09 1.07 3.55
CA SER A 351 3.48 -0.09 2.78
C SER A 351 3.27 -1.36 3.61
N THR A 352 2.74 -2.39 2.98
CA THR A 352 2.37 -3.64 3.65
C THR A 352 2.37 -4.81 2.68
N GLN A 353 2.73 -5.99 3.18
CA GLN A 353 2.69 -7.26 2.45
C GLN A 353 1.28 -7.70 2.05
N GLN A 354 0.26 -6.93 2.44
CA GLN A 354 -1.16 -7.22 2.24
C GLN A 354 -1.74 -6.42 1.07
N THR A 355 -0.92 -5.62 0.39
CA THR A 355 -1.36 -4.85 -0.77
C THR A 355 -1.71 -5.81 -1.93
N GLY A 356 -2.98 -5.88 -2.29
CA GLY A 356 -3.40 -6.58 -3.50
C GLY A 356 -2.84 -5.85 -4.72
N PHE A 357 -3.20 -4.57 -4.83
CA PHE A 357 -2.66 -3.66 -5.83
C PHE A 357 -2.53 -2.25 -5.26
N SER A 358 -1.73 -1.43 -5.93
CA SER A 358 -1.64 0.00 -5.64
C SER A 358 -1.50 0.81 -6.91
N PHE A 359 -1.82 2.10 -6.83
CA PHE A 359 -1.56 3.01 -7.95
C PHE A 359 -1.25 4.44 -7.53
N VAL A 360 -0.63 5.16 -8.47
CA VAL A 360 -0.65 6.62 -8.55
C VAL A 360 -1.36 7.00 -9.85
N ALA A 361 -2.52 7.64 -9.75
CA ALA A 361 -3.26 8.17 -10.89
C ALA A 361 -2.78 9.59 -11.18
N GLN A 362 -2.35 9.84 -12.42
CA GLN A 362 -1.89 11.13 -12.90
C GLN A 362 -2.83 11.66 -13.97
N MET A 363 -3.44 12.82 -13.71
CA MET A 363 -4.41 13.45 -14.61
C MET A 363 -3.88 14.80 -15.12
N ARG A 364 -3.70 14.93 -16.43
CA ARG A 364 -3.00 16.04 -17.09
C ARG A 364 -3.94 16.81 -18.01
N SER A 365 -4.23 18.05 -17.63
CA SER A 365 -5.22 18.90 -18.31
C SER A 365 -4.76 19.46 -19.65
N TRP A 366 -3.45 19.43 -19.94
CA TRP A 366 -2.87 19.91 -21.20
C TRP A 366 -2.77 18.83 -22.29
N LEU A 367 -3.23 17.61 -22.02
CA LEU A 367 -3.21 16.50 -22.97
C LEU A 367 -4.63 15.97 -23.22
N PRO A 368 -4.93 15.45 -24.44
CA PRO A 368 -6.17 14.74 -24.70
C PRO A 368 -6.34 13.58 -23.72
N ALA A 369 -7.57 13.32 -23.26
CA ALA A 369 -7.82 12.39 -22.15
C ALA A 369 -7.21 10.98 -22.31
N PRO A 370 -7.25 10.33 -23.49
CA PRO A 370 -6.61 9.03 -23.68
C PRO A 370 -5.09 9.01 -23.49
N VAL A 371 -4.43 10.17 -23.64
CA VAL A 371 -2.97 10.35 -23.48
C VAL A 371 -2.65 10.95 -22.11
N GLY A 372 -3.46 11.91 -21.64
CA GLY A 372 -3.20 12.66 -20.42
C GLY A 372 -3.34 11.86 -19.14
N GLY A 373 -4.23 10.86 -19.11
CA GLY A 373 -4.44 10.02 -17.93
C GLY A 373 -3.44 8.87 -17.90
N VAL A 374 -2.66 8.75 -16.83
CA VAL A 374 -1.77 7.61 -16.58
C VAL A 374 -2.06 7.04 -15.20
N LEU A 375 -2.48 5.79 -15.17
CA LEU A 375 -2.56 4.99 -13.95
C LEU A 375 -1.23 4.24 -13.80
N TRP A 376 -0.36 4.77 -12.96
CA TRP A 376 0.89 4.10 -12.60
C TRP A 376 0.53 2.95 -11.65
N PHE A 377 0.41 1.74 -12.20
CA PHE A 377 -0.20 0.59 -11.52
C PHE A 377 0.88 -0.38 -11.02
N GLY A 378 0.72 -0.87 -9.79
CA GLY A 378 1.57 -1.87 -9.16
C GLY A 378 0.73 -2.96 -8.50
N VAL A 379 1.31 -4.14 -8.36
CA VAL A 379 0.75 -5.29 -7.62
C VAL A 379 1.67 -5.64 -6.46
N ASP A 380 1.14 -6.32 -5.45
CA ASP A 380 1.87 -6.64 -4.22
C ASP A 380 2.31 -5.39 -3.44
N ASP A 381 3.09 -5.60 -2.37
CA ASP A 381 3.65 -4.60 -1.48
C ASP A 381 4.21 -3.36 -2.19
N THR A 382 3.76 -2.17 -1.79
CA THR A 382 4.15 -0.90 -2.44
C THR A 382 5.66 -0.63 -2.37
N PHE A 383 6.37 -1.16 -1.38
CA PHE A 383 7.81 -0.99 -1.21
C PHE A 383 8.62 -1.71 -2.29
N THR A 384 8.15 -2.89 -2.72
CA THR A 384 8.82 -3.74 -3.70
C THR A 384 8.14 -3.72 -5.07
N THR A 385 6.94 -3.13 -5.19
CA THR A 385 6.22 -3.06 -6.47
C THR A 385 6.92 -2.16 -7.50
N VAL A 386 6.64 -2.38 -8.79
CA VAL A 386 7.06 -1.48 -9.87
C VAL A 386 5.83 -0.81 -10.45
N TYR A 387 5.75 0.51 -10.30
CA TYR A 387 4.66 1.28 -10.86
C TYR A 387 4.79 1.39 -12.37
N THR A 388 3.96 0.61 -13.07
CA THR A 388 3.99 0.44 -14.53
C THR A 388 2.94 1.35 -15.18
N PRO A 389 3.27 2.09 -16.27
CA PRO A 389 2.36 3.08 -16.84
C PRO A 389 1.20 2.46 -17.63
N MET A 390 -0.02 2.60 -17.12
CA MET A 390 -1.27 2.19 -17.79
C MET A 390 -2.05 3.43 -18.22
N TYR A 391 -2.07 3.73 -19.51
CA TYR A 391 -2.76 4.92 -20.01
C TYR A 391 -4.29 4.78 -19.95
N ALA A 392 -5.02 5.86 -19.66
CA ALA A 392 -6.49 5.90 -19.69
C ALA A 392 -7.08 5.49 -21.05
N GLY A 393 -6.29 5.66 -22.11
CA GLY A 393 -6.65 5.33 -23.48
C GLY A 393 -6.64 3.85 -23.83
N ILE A 394 -6.04 2.97 -23.00
CA ILE A 394 -5.84 1.57 -23.40
C ILE A 394 -7.16 0.81 -23.58
N ARG A 395 -7.11 -0.26 -24.38
CA ARG A 395 -8.26 -1.07 -24.79
C ARG A 395 -8.30 -2.46 -24.14
N ARG A 396 -7.28 -2.79 -23.36
CA ARG A 396 -7.14 -4.04 -22.59
C ARG A 396 -6.11 -3.82 -21.49
N ALA A 397 -6.25 -4.55 -20.40
CA ALA A 397 -5.18 -4.68 -19.41
C ALA A 397 -4.02 -5.52 -20.00
N PRO A 398 -2.75 -5.22 -19.67
CA PRO A 398 -1.62 -6.10 -20.00
C PRO A 398 -1.84 -7.50 -19.40
N GLN A 399 -1.49 -8.53 -20.15
CA GLN A 399 -1.87 -9.92 -19.85
C GLN A 399 -1.49 -10.33 -18.43
N HIS A 400 -0.24 -10.11 -18.01
CA HIS A 400 0.24 -10.56 -16.70
C HIS A 400 -0.37 -9.83 -15.49
N PHE A 401 -1.01 -8.69 -15.73
CA PHE A 401 -1.75 -7.91 -14.74
C PHE A 401 -3.26 -8.09 -14.85
N ALA A 402 -3.76 -8.76 -15.89
CA ALA A 402 -5.19 -8.80 -16.19
C ALA A 402 -5.99 -9.59 -15.16
N GLN A 403 -7.25 -9.17 -14.98
CA GLN A 403 -8.23 -9.89 -14.17
C GLN A 403 -8.32 -11.38 -14.55
N GLY A 404 -8.32 -12.23 -13.52
CA GLY A 404 -8.43 -13.68 -13.65
C GLY A 404 -7.10 -14.41 -13.88
N VAL A 405 -5.98 -13.71 -14.04
CA VAL A 405 -4.65 -14.35 -14.16
C VAL A 405 -4.08 -14.70 -12.79
N ALA A 406 -4.28 -13.84 -11.79
CA ALA A 406 -4.07 -14.20 -10.40
C ALA A 406 -5.26 -15.01 -9.88
N SER A 407 -5.01 -15.93 -8.94
CA SER A 407 -6.03 -16.79 -8.32
C SER A 407 -5.70 -17.01 -6.86
N ARG A 408 -6.71 -16.93 -5.99
CA ARG A 408 -6.56 -17.18 -4.55
C ARG A 408 -6.03 -18.58 -4.22
N GLY A 409 -6.45 -19.59 -4.99
CA GLY A 409 -6.19 -20.98 -4.65
C GLY A 409 -4.94 -21.58 -5.30
N GLN A 410 -4.35 -20.90 -6.27
CA GLN A 410 -3.28 -21.47 -7.10
C GLN A 410 -2.25 -20.41 -7.51
N PHE A 411 -0.99 -20.74 -7.28
CA PHE A 411 0.14 -19.98 -7.80
C PHE A 411 0.21 -20.11 -9.34
N SER A 412 0.53 -19.02 -10.02
CA SER A 412 0.77 -19.00 -11.46
C SER A 412 1.98 -18.14 -11.81
N TRP A 413 2.88 -18.70 -12.63
CA TRP A 413 4.01 -17.97 -13.19
C TRP A 413 3.59 -16.92 -14.22
N ASP A 414 2.36 -16.96 -14.72
CA ASP A 414 1.83 -15.96 -15.64
C ASP A 414 1.28 -14.73 -14.90
N SER A 415 1.10 -14.81 -13.58
CA SER A 415 0.57 -13.71 -12.77
C SER A 415 1.70 -12.84 -12.25
N SER A 416 1.69 -11.55 -12.59
CA SER A 416 2.59 -10.57 -11.98
C SER A 416 2.40 -10.50 -10.47
N PHE A 417 1.16 -10.55 -9.96
CA PHE A 417 0.92 -10.56 -8.50
C PHE A 417 1.72 -11.68 -7.80
N TRP A 418 1.67 -12.90 -8.34
CA TRP A 418 2.39 -14.04 -7.76
C TRP A 418 3.91 -13.96 -7.95
N VAL A 419 4.37 -13.44 -9.09
CA VAL A 419 5.80 -13.20 -9.34
C VAL A 419 6.37 -12.16 -8.37
N PHE A 420 5.66 -11.06 -8.12
CA PHE A 420 6.06 -10.05 -7.14
C PHE A 420 6.10 -10.64 -5.73
N ASN A 421 5.06 -11.38 -5.34
CA ASN A 421 5.02 -12.10 -4.06
C ASN A 421 6.21 -13.05 -3.89
N TRP A 422 6.61 -13.78 -4.94
CA TRP A 422 7.77 -14.67 -4.89
C TRP A 422 9.09 -13.92 -4.63
N VAL A 423 9.25 -12.73 -5.20
CA VAL A 423 10.42 -11.87 -4.93
C VAL A 423 10.37 -11.32 -3.49
N SER A 424 9.24 -10.72 -3.10
CA SER A 424 9.07 -10.11 -1.78
C SER A 424 9.24 -11.13 -0.64
N ASN A 425 8.65 -12.32 -0.77
CA ASN A 425 8.74 -13.37 0.25
C ASN A 425 10.16 -13.94 0.42
N GLN A 426 10.96 -13.96 -0.65
CA GLN A 426 12.39 -14.29 -0.51
C GLN A 426 13.13 -13.21 0.27
N ALA A 427 12.83 -11.93 -0.02
CA ALA A 427 13.48 -10.79 0.61
C ALA A 427 13.24 -10.72 2.12
N TYR A 428 12.04 -11.07 2.62
CA TYR A 428 11.70 -10.91 4.04
C TYR A 428 12.68 -11.58 5.01
N ALA A 429 13.26 -12.73 4.64
CA ALA A 429 14.18 -13.47 5.51
C ALA A 429 15.59 -12.85 5.59
N ARG A 430 15.97 -12.03 4.60
CA ARG A 430 17.28 -11.35 4.51
C ARG A 430 17.13 -9.92 4.00
N TRP A 431 16.17 -9.20 4.58
CA TRP A 431 15.68 -7.93 4.07
C TRP A 431 16.80 -6.94 3.77
N SER A 432 17.64 -6.61 4.75
CA SER A 432 18.75 -5.64 4.62
C SER A 432 19.71 -5.91 3.46
N ASP A 433 19.82 -7.18 3.02
CA ASP A 433 20.70 -7.57 1.92
C ASP A 433 19.95 -7.54 0.59
N MET A 434 18.85 -8.30 0.50
CA MET A 434 18.13 -8.53 -0.75
C MET A 434 17.40 -7.28 -1.24
N ILE A 435 16.94 -6.43 -0.32
CA ILE A 435 16.14 -5.25 -0.68
C ILE A 435 16.94 -4.25 -1.53
N VAL A 436 18.26 -4.21 -1.38
CA VAL A 436 19.16 -3.35 -2.17
C VAL A 436 19.11 -3.71 -3.64
N ASP A 437 19.11 -5.01 -3.97
CA ASP A 437 19.04 -5.48 -5.36
C ASP A 437 17.62 -5.32 -5.92
N VAL A 438 16.58 -5.51 -5.09
CA VAL A 438 15.17 -5.29 -5.47
C VAL A 438 14.93 -3.82 -5.83
N GLN A 439 15.34 -2.89 -4.97
CA GLN A 439 15.17 -1.45 -5.21
C GLN A 439 16.01 -0.93 -6.37
N ARG A 440 17.19 -1.52 -6.61
CA ARG A 440 17.97 -1.20 -7.82
C ARG A 440 17.18 -1.54 -9.08
N ALA A 441 16.64 -2.75 -9.16
CA ALA A 441 15.83 -3.18 -10.31
C ALA A 441 14.53 -2.38 -10.45
N GLN A 442 13.88 -2.04 -9.33
CA GLN A 442 12.71 -1.16 -9.28
C GLN A 442 13.04 0.22 -9.87
N GLY A 443 14.10 0.86 -9.37
CA GLY A 443 14.52 2.19 -9.81
C GLY A 443 14.96 2.23 -11.27
N GLU A 444 15.63 1.19 -11.77
CA GLU A 444 15.97 1.05 -13.20
C GLU A 444 14.72 1.07 -14.09
N LEU A 445 13.68 0.30 -13.73
CA LEU A 445 12.44 0.20 -14.50
C LEU A 445 11.63 1.50 -14.43
N GLU A 446 11.36 2.01 -13.22
CA GLU A 446 10.57 3.22 -13.02
C GLU A 446 11.25 4.45 -13.62
N GLY A 447 12.58 4.56 -13.41
CA GLY A 447 13.38 5.63 -14.00
C GLY A 447 13.32 5.62 -15.52
N GLN A 448 13.38 4.44 -16.14
CA GLN A 448 13.21 4.31 -17.58
C GLN A 448 11.81 4.73 -18.04
N PHE A 449 10.74 4.27 -17.39
CA PHE A 449 9.37 4.63 -17.82
C PHE A 449 9.13 6.14 -17.80
N LEU A 450 9.68 6.83 -16.80
CA LEU A 450 9.57 8.28 -16.69
C LEU A 450 10.45 9.02 -17.70
N ALA A 451 11.64 8.48 -18.02
CA ALA A 451 12.50 9.04 -19.05
C ALA A 451 11.91 8.88 -20.46
N ASP A 452 11.28 7.74 -20.74
CA ASP A 452 10.69 7.43 -22.06
C ASP A 452 9.35 8.15 -22.28
N GLN A 453 8.65 8.54 -21.21
CA GLN A 453 7.29 9.08 -21.26
C GLN A 453 7.08 10.24 -22.26
N PRO A 454 7.92 11.29 -22.33
CA PRO A 454 7.72 12.40 -23.26
C PRO A 454 7.70 11.97 -24.73
N ASP A 455 8.55 11.02 -25.12
CA ASP A 455 8.65 10.56 -26.50
C ASP A 455 7.49 9.64 -26.88
N ILE A 456 7.07 8.77 -25.96
CA ILE A 456 5.86 7.93 -26.13
C ILE A 456 4.63 8.81 -26.33
N GLU A 457 4.49 9.86 -25.53
CA GLU A 457 3.34 10.75 -25.61
C GLU A 457 3.36 11.64 -26.84
N LYS A 458 4.53 12.11 -27.25
CA LYS A 458 4.69 12.82 -28.52
C LYS A 458 4.23 11.96 -29.69
N ALA A 459 4.65 10.69 -29.75
CA ALA A 459 4.20 9.77 -30.78
C ALA A 459 2.68 9.53 -30.73
N ALA A 460 2.13 9.32 -29.53
CA ALA A 460 0.70 9.14 -29.33
C ALA A 460 -0.11 10.38 -29.76
N LEU A 461 0.38 11.58 -29.47
CA LEU A 461 -0.26 12.84 -29.89
C LEU A 461 -0.27 13.03 -31.41
N GLU A 462 0.80 12.66 -32.10
CA GLU A 462 0.81 12.70 -33.57
C GLU A 462 -0.20 11.73 -34.19
N LEU A 463 -0.30 10.52 -33.64
CA LEU A 463 -1.34 9.56 -34.04
C LEU A 463 -2.74 10.09 -33.73
N TYR A 464 -2.91 10.73 -32.56
CA TYR A 464 -4.21 11.25 -32.11
C TYR A 464 -4.78 12.31 -33.06
N LYS A 465 -3.92 13.16 -33.65
CA LYS A 465 -4.32 14.16 -34.67
C LYS A 465 -4.97 13.51 -35.89
N SER A 466 -4.52 12.30 -36.25
CA SER A 466 -5.03 11.57 -37.40
C SER A 466 -6.24 10.70 -37.02
N SER A 467 -6.13 9.96 -35.92
CA SER A 467 -7.19 9.09 -35.40
C SER A 467 -7.00 8.85 -33.91
N PRO A 468 -7.97 9.24 -33.06
CA PRO A 468 -7.95 8.91 -31.63
C PRO A 468 -7.77 7.42 -31.35
N GLU A 469 -8.34 6.53 -32.17
CA GLU A 469 -8.18 5.09 -31.98
C GLU A 469 -6.77 4.59 -32.33
N GLN A 470 -6.06 5.22 -33.28
CA GLN A 470 -4.66 4.87 -33.56
C GLN A 470 -3.75 5.18 -32.37
N ALA A 471 -3.96 6.34 -31.73
CA ALA A 471 -3.24 6.68 -30.50
C ALA A 471 -3.55 5.69 -29.37
N ARG A 472 -4.83 5.30 -29.22
CA ARG A 472 -5.25 4.31 -28.21
C ARG A 472 -4.68 2.93 -28.47
N ALA A 473 -4.62 2.48 -29.72
CA ALA A 473 -3.97 1.22 -30.09
C ALA A 473 -2.47 1.26 -29.76
N TYR A 474 -1.78 2.33 -30.15
CA TYR A 474 -0.36 2.53 -29.83
C TYR A 474 -0.08 2.50 -28.32
N LEU A 475 -0.87 3.24 -27.52
CA LEU A 475 -0.74 3.24 -26.06
C LEU A 475 -1.08 1.89 -25.44
N THR A 476 -2.06 1.16 -26.00
CA THR A 476 -2.41 -0.19 -25.55
C THR A 476 -1.23 -1.15 -25.74
N ASP A 477 -0.58 -1.09 -26.90
CA ASP A 477 0.58 -1.93 -27.19
C ASP A 477 1.78 -1.54 -26.33
N TYR A 478 2.03 -0.24 -26.15
CA TYR A 478 3.06 0.26 -25.24
C TYR A 478 2.87 -0.24 -23.81
N SER A 479 1.69 -0.02 -23.20
CA SER A 479 1.42 -0.47 -21.83
C SER A 479 1.48 -1.99 -21.70
N SER A 480 1.04 -2.74 -22.73
CA SER A 480 1.19 -4.20 -22.77
C SER A 480 2.66 -4.62 -22.72
N GLN A 481 3.50 -4.00 -23.57
CA GLN A 481 4.94 -4.27 -23.62
C GLN A 481 5.66 -3.92 -22.32
N GLN A 482 5.29 -2.80 -21.67
CA GLN A 482 5.86 -2.48 -20.35
C GLN A 482 5.43 -3.50 -19.30
N GLY A 483 4.18 -3.96 -19.35
CA GLY A 483 3.69 -5.01 -18.48
C GLY A 483 4.49 -6.32 -18.61
N ASP A 484 4.70 -6.78 -19.84
CA ASP A 484 5.48 -7.99 -20.15
C ASP A 484 6.95 -7.85 -19.72
N LYS A 485 7.54 -6.68 -19.97
CA LYS A 485 8.91 -6.36 -19.57
C LYS A 485 9.10 -6.41 -18.06
N VAL A 486 8.21 -5.77 -17.29
CA VAL A 486 8.26 -5.78 -15.83
C VAL A 486 8.12 -7.21 -15.33
N HIS A 487 7.12 -7.94 -15.82
CA HIS A 487 6.90 -9.34 -15.44
C HIS A 487 8.16 -10.20 -15.66
N ALA A 488 8.74 -10.16 -16.87
CA ALA A 488 9.94 -10.93 -17.19
C ALA A 488 11.16 -10.51 -16.35
N ARG A 489 11.36 -9.20 -16.15
CA ARG A 489 12.48 -8.68 -15.33
C ARG A 489 12.35 -9.10 -13.87
N TRP A 490 11.14 -9.08 -13.33
CA TRP A 490 10.86 -9.47 -11.95
C TRP A 490 11.00 -10.96 -11.73
N ARG A 491 10.60 -11.78 -12.72
CA ARG A 491 10.89 -13.22 -12.69
C ARG A 491 12.39 -13.49 -12.62
N LYS A 492 13.15 -12.87 -13.53
CA LYS A 492 14.61 -13.01 -13.54
C LYS A 492 15.26 -12.50 -12.24
N LEU A 493 14.70 -11.45 -11.63
CA LEU A 493 15.17 -10.93 -10.35
C LEU A 493 15.06 -11.99 -9.25
N GLY A 494 13.92 -12.67 -9.12
CA GLY A 494 13.77 -13.73 -8.13
C GLY A 494 14.77 -14.88 -8.33
N GLU A 495 15.06 -15.26 -9.58
CA GLU A 495 16.08 -16.27 -9.90
C GLU A 495 17.47 -15.82 -9.44
N GLN A 496 17.80 -14.55 -9.70
CA GLN A 496 19.07 -13.94 -9.31
C GLN A 496 19.23 -13.86 -7.78
N LEU A 497 18.17 -13.46 -7.07
CA LEU A 497 18.17 -13.39 -5.61
C LEU A 497 18.39 -14.77 -5.00
N LEU A 498 17.69 -15.79 -5.50
CA LEU A 498 17.88 -17.16 -5.03
C LEU A 498 19.34 -17.59 -5.17
N VAL A 499 19.93 -17.45 -6.37
CA VAL A 499 21.33 -17.87 -6.62
C VAL A 499 22.33 -17.08 -5.77
N LYS A 500 22.12 -15.77 -5.63
CA LYS A 500 23.04 -14.88 -4.90
C LYS A 500 23.03 -15.13 -3.39
N TYR A 501 21.87 -15.49 -2.84
CA TYR A 501 21.64 -15.53 -1.40
C TYR A 501 21.29 -16.92 -0.81
N ILE A 502 21.40 -17.98 -1.62
CA ILE A 502 21.07 -19.37 -1.21
C ILE A 502 21.79 -19.78 0.08
N ASP A 503 21.08 -20.48 0.97
CA ASP A 503 21.59 -21.02 2.24
C ASP A 503 22.24 -19.98 3.17
N GLY A 504 21.86 -18.71 3.03
CA GLY A 504 22.42 -17.61 3.80
C GLY A 504 23.79 -17.11 3.33
N ASN A 505 24.22 -17.53 2.14
CA ASN A 505 25.38 -16.98 1.46
C ASN A 505 25.11 -15.54 0.98
N VAL A 506 26.18 -14.82 0.66
CA VAL A 506 26.12 -13.63 -0.19
C VAL A 506 27.21 -13.77 -1.25
N ARG A 507 26.81 -13.93 -2.51
CA ARG A 507 27.76 -13.97 -3.63
C ARG A 507 28.05 -12.56 -4.14
N ASP A 508 29.32 -12.23 -4.31
CA ASP A 508 29.74 -11.00 -5.00
C ASP A 508 29.59 -11.13 -6.52
N GLU A 509 29.96 -10.08 -7.25
CA GLU A 509 29.84 -10.01 -8.71
C GLU A 509 30.65 -11.08 -9.44
N GLN A 510 31.72 -11.59 -8.82
CA GLN A 510 32.53 -12.70 -9.34
C GLN A 510 31.99 -14.07 -8.93
N GLY A 511 30.89 -14.12 -8.17
CA GLY A 511 30.26 -15.35 -7.69
C GLY A 511 30.92 -15.95 -6.44
N LYS A 512 31.89 -15.27 -5.83
CA LYS A 512 32.59 -15.74 -4.64
C LYS A 512 31.65 -15.63 -3.44
N VAL A 513 31.56 -16.73 -2.69
CA VAL A 513 30.71 -16.83 -1.51
C VAL A 513 31.31 -16.06 -0.35
N GLN A 514 30.48 -15.22 0.27
CA GLN A 514 30.75 -14.55 1.53
C GLN A 514 29.71 -14.97 2.58
N HIS A 515 30.11 -14.89 3.85
CA HIS A 515 29.24 -15.13 5.00
C HIS A 515 29.22 -13.90 5.89
N PRO A 516 28.43 -12.87 5.54
CA PRO A 516 28.27 -11.70 6.38
C PRO A 516 27.82 -12.11 7.78
N LYS A 517 28.49 -11.52 8.77
CA LYS A 517 28.15 -11.70 10.17
C LYS A 517 26.80 -11.06 10.46
N TYR A 518 26.07 -11.59 11.44
CA TYR A 518 24.96 -10.84 12.02
C TYR A 518 25.47 -9.53 12.65
N PRO A 519 24.61 -8.50 12.76
CA PRO A 519 24.93 -7.33 13.55
C PRO A 519 25.33 -7.71 14.99
N ASP A 520 26.32 -7.03 15.56
CA ASP A 520 26.78 -7.31 16.92
C ASP A 520 25.65 -7.23 17.96
N SER A 521 24.66 -6.36 17.75
CA SER A 521 23.46 -6.28 18.58
C SER A 521 22.69 -7.60 18.62
N TRP A 522 22.61 -8.31 17.50
CA TRP A 522 21.94 -9.60 17.41
C TRP A 522 22.75 -10.72 18.08
N TYR A 523 24.08 -10.75 17.91
CA TYR A 523 24.92 -11.69 18.66
C TYR A 523 24.83 -11.47 20.17
N ARG A 524 24.79 -10.21 20.63
CA ARG A 524 24.56 -9.89 22.04
C ARG A 524 23.21 -10.41 22.52
N ARG A 525 22.15 -10.29 21.71
CA ARG A 525 20.83 -10.84 22.04
C ARG A 525 20.86 -12.37 22.16
N ILE A 526 21.48 -13.05 21.20
CA ILE A 526 21.67 -14.52 21.25
C ILE A 526 22.40 -14.91 22.53
N ALA A 527 23.50 -14.21 22.86
CA ALA A 527 24.28 -14.49 24.06
C ALA A 527 23.50 -14.22 25.35
N GLN A 528 22.68 -13.16 25.40
CA GLN A 528 21.80 -12.84 26.53
C GLN A 528 20.72 -13.91 26.74
N ASP A 529 20.09 -14.37 25.66
CA ASP A 529 18.99 -15.34 25.72
C ASP A 529 19.48 -16.77 26.03
N THR A 530 20.70 -17.12 25.62
CA THR A 530 21.23 -18.50 25.74
C THR A 530 22.28 -18.69 26.85
N GLY A 531 22.92 -17.61 27.30
CA GLY A 531 23.93 -17.61 28.35
C GLY A 531 25.10 -18.54 28.04
N ARG A 532 25.51 -19.35 29.03
CA ARG A 532 26.67 -20.27 28.92
C ARG A 532 26.50 -21.35 27.85
N ARG A 533 25.29 -21.60 27.34
CA ARG A 533 25.04 -22.68 26.36
C ARG A 533 25.81 -22.49 25.05
N VAL A 534 26.03 -21.25 24.63
CA VAL A 534 26.74 -20.91 23.37
C VAL A 534 28.12 -20.28 23.62
N ALA A 535 28.53 -20.12 24.88
CA ALA A 535 29.83 -19.57 25.21
C ALA A 535 30.91 -20.63 24.98
N ALA A 536 31.96 -20.26 24.24
CA ALA A 536 33.15 -21.10 24.15
C ALA A 536 33.80 -21.20 25.54
N PRO A 537 34.40 -22.35 25.91
CA PRO A 537 35.25 -22.43 27.08
C PRO A 537 36.40 -21.41 26.97
N ASP A 538 36.85 -20.89 28.11
CA ASP A 538 38.09 -20.11 28.14
C ASP A 538 39.21 -20.94 27.51
N SER A 539 39.98 -20.33 26.60
CA SER A 539 41.13 -21.01 26.02
C SER A 539 42.05 -21.45 27.17
N PRO A 540 42.54 -22.70 27.18
CA PRO A 540 43.53 -23.08 28.17
C PRO A 540 44.69 -22.09 28.09
N PRO A 541 45.28 -21.67 29.23
CA PRO A 541 46.39 -20.73 29.22
C PRO A 541 47.44 -21.25 28.24
N GLU A 542 47.90 -20.35 27.36
CA GLU A 542 48.95 -20.64 26.39
C GLU A 542 50.10 -21.34 27.13
N VAL A 543 50.31 -22.63 26.84
CA VAL A 543 51.46 -23.35 27.37
C VAL A 543 52.66 -22.71 26.68
N LYS A 544 53.29 -21.74 27.35
CA LYS A 544 54.60 -21.27 26.97
C LYS A 544 55.47 -22.52 26.77
N PRO A 545 56.13 -22.68 25.61
CA PRO A 545 57.07 -23.77 25.42
C PRO A 545 57.99 -23.79 26.65
N ALA A 546 58.09 -24.95 27.32
CA ALA A 546 59.07 -25.12 28.38
C ALA A 546 60.42 -24.68 27.83
N ASP A 547 61.14 -23.84 28.59
CA ASP A 547 62.49 -23.42 28.23
C ASP A 547 63.28 -24.66 27.81
N ALA A 548 63.88 -24.60 26.62
CA ALA A 548 64.72 -25.67 26.11
C ALA A 548 65.72 -26.08 27.21
N PRO A 549 65.90 -27.38 27.48
CA PRO A 549 66.88 -27.81 28.47
C PRO A 549 68.24 -27.18 28.14
N PRO A 550 69.00 -26.74 29.16
CA PRO A 550 70.27 -26.05 28.94
C PRO A 550 71.16 -26.88 28.00
N ALA A 551 71.73 -26.20 27.02
CA ALA A 551 72.55 -26.81 25.98
C ALA A 551 73.56 -27.79 26.59
N SER A 552 73.56 -29.02 26.07
CA SER A 552 74.54 -30.04 26.42
C SER A 552 75.97 -29.50 26.23
N VAL A 553 76.83 -29.86 27.18
CA VAL A 553 78.25 -29.49 27.24
C VAL A 553 78.94 -29.78 25.90
N LYS A 554 79.58 -28.74 25.36
CA LYS A 554 80.37 -28.76 24.13
C LYS A 554 81.52 -29.78 24.24
N PRO A 555 81.74 -30.70 23.29
CA PRO A 555 82.93 -31.55 23.28
C PRO A 555 84.21 -30.72 23.06
N PRO A 556 85.38 -31.15 23.57
CA PRO A 556 86.63 -30.42 23.43
C PRO A 556 87.12 -30.38 21.97
N ALA A 557 87.73 -29.25 21.61
CA ALA A 557 88.24 -28.98 20.26
C ALA A 557 89.42 -29.90 19.88
N PRO A 558 89.53 -30.32 18.60
CA PRO A 558 90.69 -31.06 18.11
C PRO A 558 91.92 -30.14 17.93
N PRO A 559 93.15 -30.67 18.07
CA PRO A 559 94.38 -29.87 18.06
C PRO A 559 94.79 -29.39 16.66
N ASP A 560 95.41 -28.21 16.63
CA ASP A 560 95.86 -27.49 15.43
C ASP A 560 96.86 -28.26 14.56
N SER A 561 96.66 -28.18 13.25
CA SER A 561 97.55 -28.76 12.23
C SER A 561 98.69 -27.79 11.87
N LYS A 562 99.92 -28.32 11.84
CA LYS A 562 101.15 -27.60 11.45
C LYS A 562 101.25 -27.39 9.93
N PRO A 563 101.91 -26.32 9.46
CA PRO A 563 101.98 -25.97 8.04
C PRO A 563 103.09 -26.75 7.30
N THR A 564 102.79 -27.19 6.08
CA THR A 564 103.78 -27.77 5.16
C THR A 564 104.01 -26.87 3.94
N VAL A 565 105.30 -26.67 3.66
CA VAL A 565 105.89 -25.81 2.63
C VAL A 565 105.87 -26.50 1.26
N ALA A 566 105.65 -25.71 0.20
CA ALA A 566 105.64 -26.14 -1.21
C ALA A 566 107.06 -26.41 -1.77
N PRO A 567 107.23 -27.29 -2.77
CA PRO A 567 108.52 -27.53 -3.41
C PRO A 567 108.71 -26.70 -4.69
N ALA A 568 109.97 -26.47 -5.06
CA ALA A 568 110.44 -26.02 -6.38
C ALA A 568 111.83 -26.64 -6.66
N PRO A 569 112.32 -26.69 -7.91
CA PRO A 569 111.64 -26.54 -9.21
C PRO A 569 111.33 -27.86 -9.91
#